data_AF-A0A8J2Q2B7-F1
#
_entry.id   AF-A0A8J2Q2B7-F1
#
_cell.length_a   1.000
_cell.length_b   1.000
_cell.length_c   1.000
_cell.angle_alpha   90.00
_cell.angle_beta   90.00
_cell.angle_gamma   90.00
#
_symmetry.space_group_name_H-M   'P 1'
#
loop_
_entity.id
_entity.type
_entity.pdbx_description
1 polymer ?
#
loop_
_entity_poly.entity_id
_entity_poly.type
_entity_poly.pdbx_seq_one_letter_code
_entity_poly.pdbx_strand_id
1 'polypeptide(L)'
;MLRFFASVFLFLFSLISYHPVSATAEAKILNNEEQIALLDEWKAPKEILEKFPYYVSGFDIEKRPVFIFEIGKWPIRSYVEKGGKDLENLRTHMKQFFRRIELGPRAFFNESEMVAPDTVVIMDWEGFGLRQLVHKPTVKEILHQFATFQKIQDSFAYGFYLNVNTFATHFISLGNQFWGVHSNG
;
A
#
# COMPACT_ATOMS: atom_id res chain seq x y z
N MET A 1 -7.24 7.11 18.75
CA MET A 1 -8.39 6.18 18.78
C MET A 1 -8.83 5.97 17.33
N LEU A 2 -8.39 4.87 16.71
CA LEU A 2 -8.42 4.64 15.26
C LEU A 2 -9.81 4.13 14.81
N ARG A 3 -10.42 4.80 13.82
CA ARG A 3 -11.64 4.32 13.15
C ARG A 3 -11.25 3.45 11.95
N PHE A 4 -11.14 2.15 12.17
CA PHE A 4 -11.06 1.14 11.13
C PHE A 4 -12.18 0.12 11.34
N PHE A 5 -13.41 0.52 11.01
CA PHE A 5 -14.51 -0.42 10.82
C PHE A 5 -15.45 0.12 9.76
N ALA A 6 -15.66 -0.71 8.73
CA ALA A 6 -16.87 -0.93 7.94
C ALA A 6 -16.43 -1.26 6.51
N SER A 7 -16.31 -2.54 6.13
CA SER A 7 -17.44 -3.29 5.54
C SER A 7 -18.70 -2.44 5.45
N VAL A 8 -18.96 -1.87 4.27
CA VAL A 8 -20.24 -1.23 3.98
C VAL A 8 -20.88 -1.97 2.82
N PHE A 9 -21.78 -2.88 3.18
CA PHE A 9 -23.14 -2.73 2.66
C PHE A 9 -23.77 -1.55 3.42
N LEU A 10 -24.36 -0.62 2.67
CA LEU A 10 -24.84 0.72 3.05
C LEU A 10 -25.57 0.86 4.40
N PHE A 11 -25.30 1.93 5.16
CA PHE A 11 -26.26 3.02 5.53
C PHE A 11 -25.82 3.86 6.78
N LEU A 12 -25.78 5.19 6.59
CA LEU A 12 -26.06 6.33 7.52
C LEU A 12 -25.29 6.60 8.85
N PHE A 13 -24.72 7.82 8.85
CA PHE A 13 -24.62 8.85 9.90
C PHE A 13 -23.64 8.80 11.11
N SER A 14 -22.78 9.84 11.07
CA SER A 14 -22.31 10.72 12.15
C SER A 14 -21.40 10.18 13.25
N LEU A 15 -20.15 10.66 13.26
CA LEU A 15 -19.74 11.72 14.20
C LEU A 15 -18.35 12.21 13.84
N ILE A 16 -18.19 13.49 13.59
CA ILE A 16 -16.90 14.15 13.45
C ILE A 16 -16.22 14.15 14.82
N SER A 17 -14.95 13.76 14.89
CA SER A 17 -14.09 14.10 16.02
C SER A 17 -12.75 14.56 15.44
N TYR A 18 -12.66 15.89 15.32
CA TYR A 18 -11.48 16.65 14.98
C TYR A 18 -10.44 16.46 16.09
N HIS A 19 -9.23 16.04 15.73
CA HIS A 19 -8.04 16.27 16.56
C HIS A 19 -7.03 17.05 15.72
N PRO A 20 -6.57 18.23 16.16
CA PRO A 20 -5.51 18.94 15.47
C PRO A 20 -4.19 18.24 15.81
N VAL A 21 -3.53 17.64 14.82
CA VAL A 21 -2.15 17.20 15.01
C VAL A 21 -1.24 18.40 14.77
N SER A 22 -0.73 18.91 15.89
CA SER A 22 0.34 19.89 15.99
C SER A 22 1.57 19.41 15.21
N ALA A 23 2.00 20.21 14.23
CA ALA A 23 3.21 20.03 13.47
C ALA A 23 4.45 20.27 14.33
N THR A 24 5.35 19.29 14.44
CA THR A 24 6.80 19.50 14.64
C THR A 24 7.57 18.25 14.19
N ALA A 25 7.64 18.06 12.88
CA ALA A 25 8.79 17.42 12.26
C ALA A 25 9.11 18.28 11.04
N GLU A 26 10.24 18.97 11.06
CA GLU A 26 10.77 19.67 9.89
C GLU A 26 11.05 18.65 8.79
N ALA A 27 10.02 18.35 8.00
CA ALA A 27 10.18 17.61 6.76
C ALA A 27 11.01 18.50 5.85
N LYS A 28 12.30 18.17 5.74
CA LYS A 28 13.21 18.76 4.74
C LYS A 28 12.51 18.65 3.38
N ILE A 29 12.05 19.79 2.85
CA ILE A 29 11.41 19.88 1.54
C ILE A 29 12.51 19.57 0.52
N LEU A 30 12.57 18.32 0.09
CA LEU A 30 13.43 17.89 -1.01
C LEU A 30 12.92 18.60 -2.27
N ASN A 31 13.81 19.22 -3.05
CA ASN A 31 13.42 19.83 -4.32
C ASN A 31 12.87 18.76 -5.29
N ASN A 32 12.01 19.16 -6.24
CA ASN A 32 11.36 18.24 -7.17
C ASN A 32 12.36 17.37 -7.96
N GLU A 33 13.57 17.87 -8.23
CA GLU A 33 14.63 17.14 -8.93
C GLU A 33 15.26 16.01 -8.09
N GLU A 34 15.52 16.23 -6.80
CA GLU A 34 16.00 15.21 -5.87
C GLU A 34 14.92 14.13 -5.62
N GLN A 35 13.64 14.52 -5.55
CA GLN A 35 12.53 13.56 -5.40
C GLN A 35 12.36 12.68 -6.64
N ILE A 36 12.46 13.26 -7.84
CA ILE A 36 12.42 12.52 -9.11
C ILE A 36 13.65 11.61 -9.24
N ALA A 37 14.85 12.09 -8.90
CA ALA A 37 16.07 11.28 -8.89
C ALA A 37 15.96 10.08 -7.93
N LEU A 38 15.34 10.27 -6.75
CA LEU A 38 15.08 9.23 -5.77
C LEU A 38 14.09 8.15 -6.25
N LEU A 39 13.22 8.46 -7.22
CA LEU A 39 12.30 7.51 -7.86
C LEU A 39 12.95 6.73 -9.03
N ASP A 40 14.13 7.17 -9.48
CA ASP A 40 14.78 6.74 -10.74
C ASP A 40 16.02 5.85 -10.57
N GLU A 41 16.53 5.66 -9.34
CA GLU A 41 17.77 4.89 -9.11
C GLU A 41 17.64 3.39 -9.38
N TRP A 42 16.44 2.81 -9.27
CA TRP A 42 16.23 1.38 -9.50
C TRP A 42 15.24 1.14 -10.65
N LYS A 43 15.77 0.63 -11.78
CA LYS A 43 14.98 0.17 -12.91
C LYS A 43 14.54 -1.26 -12.68
N ALA A 44 13.26 -1.43 -12.40
CA ALA A 44 12.65 -2.74 -12.19
C ALA A 44 12.89 -3.64 -13.42
N PRO A 45 13.32 -4.90 -13.24
CA PRO A 45 13.39 -5.86 -14.34
C PRO A 45 12.01 -5.98 -15.01
N LYS A 46 11.97 -5.99 -16.35
CA LYS A 46 10.70 -6.08 -17.10
C LYS A 46 9.78 -7.19 -16.59
N GLU A 47 10.35 -8.36 -16.30
CA GLU A 47 9.63 -9.52 -15.78
C GLU A 47 8.89 -9.23 -14.47
N ILE A 48 9.43 -8.39 -13.58
CA ILE A 48 8.77 -8.07 -12.31
C ILE A 48 7.61 -7.10 -12.51
N LEU A 49 7.76 -6.14 -13.41
CA LEU A 49 6.69 -5.19 -13.76
C LEU A 49 5.49 -5.90 -14.37
N GLU A 50 5.74 -6.91 -15.22
CA GLU A 50 4.68 -7.72 -15.83
C GLU A 50 3.96 -8.63 -14.81
N LYS A 51 4.68 -9.10 -13.78
CA LYS A 51 4.16 -10.04 -12.78
C LYS A 51 3.51 -9.39 -11.57
N PHE A 52 3.87 -8.14 -11.28
CA PHE A 52 3.34 -7.36 -10.17
C PHE A 52 2.73 -6.06 -10.70
N PRO A 53 1.67 -6.15 -11.53
CA PRO A 53 1.06 -4.96 -12.08
C PRO A 53 0.47 -4.11 -10.97
N TYR A 54 0.74 -2.81 -11.05
CA TYR A 54 0.02 -1.77 -10.35
C TYR A 54 -0.17 -0.61 -11.33
N TYR A 55 -1.26 0.13 -11.19
CA TYR A 55 -1.56 1.23 -12.09
C TYR A 55 -2.26 2.36 -11.36
N VAL A 56 -1.99 3.58 -11.81
CA VAL A 56 -2.76 4.76 -11.44
C VAL A 56 -3.98 4.80 -12.35
N SER A 57 -5.16 4.60 -11.78
CA SER A 57 -6.42 4.52 -12.53
C SER A 57 -7.11 5.87 -12.72
N GLY A 58 -6.44 6.96 -12.34
CA GLY A 58 -6.94 8.32 -12.40
C GLY A 58 -6.99 8.98 -11.03
N PHE A 59 -7.95 9.88 -10.85
CA PHE A 59 -8.16 10.63 -9.63
C PHE A 59 -9.61 10.49 -9.16
N ASP A 60 -9.84 10.55 -7.86
CA ASP A 60 -11.18 10.61 -7.30
C ASP A 60 -11.80 12.02 -7.39
N ILE A 61 -12.99 12.20 -6.79
CA ILE A 61 -13.71 13.49 -6.79
C ILE A 61 -12.98 14.61 -6.03
N GLU A 62 -12.09 14.26 -5.09
CA GLU A 62 -11.26 15.20 -4.33
C GLU A 62 -9.88 15.37 -4.96
N LYS A 63 -9.69 14.88 -6.20
CA LYS A 63 -8.42 14.88 -6.93
C LYS A 63 -7.33 14.05 -6.24
N ARG A 64 -7.67 13.05 -5.44
CA ARG A 64 -6.68 12.12 -4.88
C ARG A 64 -6.31 11.08 -5.95
N PRO A 65 -5.02 10.77 -6.16
CA PRO A 65 -4.63 9.72 -7.09
C PRO A 65 -5.14 8.37 -6.61
N VAL A 66 -5.66 7.56 -7.53
CA VAL A 66 -6.19 6.22 -7.25
C VAL A 66 -5.23 5.18 -7.77
N PHE A 67 -4.69 4.36 -6.87
CA PHE A 67 -3.83 3.24 -7.22
C PHE A 67 -4.57 1.91 -7.07
N ILE A 68 -4.39 1.01 -8.04
CA ILE A 68 -5.02 -0.30 -8.06
C ILE A 68 -3.95 -1.40 -8.03
N PHE A 69 -4.15 -2.40 -7.16
CA PHE A 69 -3.24 -3.52 -6.91
C PHE A 69 -3.94 -4.85 -7.08
N GLU A 70 -3.41 -5.72 -7.94
CA GLU A 70 -3.99 -7.05 -8.21
C GLU A 70 -3.32 -8.13 -7.35
N ILE A 71 -3.45 -8.00 -6.02
CA ILE A 71 -2.77 -8.82 -5.01
C ILE A 71 -2.98 -10.32 -5.26
N GLY A 72 -4.20 -10.72 -5.61
CA GLY A 72 -4.52 -12.13 -5.81
C GLY A 72 -3.80 -12.78 -7.00
N LYS A 73 -3.34 -11.98 -7.98
CA LYS A 73 -2.59 -12.47 -9.16
C LYS A 73 -1.08 -12.49 -8.95
N TRP A 74 -0.58 -11.86 -7.89
CA TRP A 74 0.87 -11.74 -7.65
C TRP A 74 1.52 -13.10 -7.34
N PRO A 75 2.57 -13.50 -8.08
CA PRO A 75 3.23 -14.79 -7.93
C PRO A 75 4.27 -14.80 -6.80
N ILE A 76 3.97 -14.18 -5.64
CA ILE A 76 4.89 -14.00 -4.51
C ILE A 76 5.57 -15.31 -4.11
N ARG A 77 4.80 -16.41 -4.08
CA ARG A 77 5.32 -17.73 -3.73
C ARG A 77 6.47 -18.16 -4.62
N SER A 78 6.37 -17.99 -5.94
CA SER A 78 7.43 -18.39 -6.87
C SER A 78 8.74 -17.64 -6.59
N TYR A 79 8.65 -16.35 -6.25
CA TYR A 79 9.82 -15.53 -5.91
C TYR A 79 10.43 -15.94 -4.56
N VAL A 80 9.59 -16.27 -3.57
CA VAL A 80 10.06 -16.75 -2.26
C VAL A 80 10.71 -18.13 -2.38
N GLU A 81 10.16 -19.04 -3.18
CA GLU A 81 10.72 -20.38 -3.40
C GLU A 81 12.04 -20.32 -4.18
N LYS A 82 12.17 -19.43 -5.16
CA LYS A 82 13.45 -19.20 -5.86
C LYS A 82 14.52 -18.59 -4.96
N GLY A 83 14.12 -17.72 -4.02
CA GLY A 83 15.03 -17.07 -3.08
C GLY A 83 16.06 -16.17 -3.78
N GLY A 84 17.19 -15.92 -3.09
CA GLY A 84 18.33 -15.18 -3.62
C GLY A 84 17.96 -13.85 -4.28
N LYS A 85 18.46 -13.64 -5.49
CA LYS A 85 18.27 -12.40 -6.27
C LYS A 85 16.81 -12.14 -6.65
N ASP A 86 16.01 -13.17 -6.88
CA ASP A 86 14.59 -13.01 -7.23
C ASP A 86 13.80 -12.44 -6.05
N LEU A 87 13.99 -13.00 -4.86
CA LEU A 87 13.35 -12.49 -3.64
C LEU A 87 13.83 -11.06 -3.32
N GLU A 88 15.11 -10.76 -3.53
CA GLU A 88 15.64 -9.41 -3.38
C GLU A 88 15.03 -8.42 -4.38
N ASN A 89 14.85 -8.84 -5.64
CA ASN A 89 14.18 -8.04 -6.66
C ASN A 89 12.72 -7.75 -6.27
N LEU A 90 12.01 -8.74 -5.74
CA LEU A 90 10.64 -8.55 -5.23
C LEU A 90 10.60 -7.53 -4.09
N ARG A 91 11.45 -7.68 -3.09
CA ARG A 91 11.51 -6.74 -1.95
C ARG A 91 11.85 -5.33 -2.39
N THR A 92 12.82 -5.19 -3.29
CA THR A 92 13.22 -3.90 -3.84
C THR A 92 12.08 -3.29 -4.66
N HIS A 93 11.40 -4.10 -5.47
CA HIS A 93 10.23 -3.67 -6.24
C HIS A 93 9.13 -3.11 -5.33
N MET A 94 8.73 -3.87 -4.31
CA MET A 94 7.69 -3.46 -3.37
C MET A 94 8.08 -2.20 -2.59
N LYS A 95 9.36 -2.08 -2.17
CA LYS A 95 9.86 -0.88 -1.49
C LYS A 95 9.77 0.36 -2.40
N GLN A 96 10.22 0.24 -3.65
CA GLN A 96 10.17 1.35 -4.60
C GLN A 96 8.73 1.71 -4.97
N PHE A 97 7.87 0.71 -5.06
CA PHE A 97 6.44 0.89 -5.27
C PHE A 97 5.77 1.65 -4.11
N PHE A 98 5.99 1.26 -2.85
CA PHE A 98 5.46 1.98 -1.69
C PHE A 98 6.00 3.41 -1.62
N ARG A 99 7.28 3.61 -1.95
CA ARG A 99 7.86 4.95 -2.08
C ARG A 99 7.19 5.79 -3.16
N ARG A 100 6.86 5.20 -4.32
CA ARG A 100 6.12 5.86 -5.40
C ARG A 100 4.71 6.26 -4.98
N ILE A 101 4.08 5.50 -4.10
CA ILE A 101 2.78 5.83 -3.54
C ILE A 101 2.91 6.98 -2.52
N GLU A 102 3.90 6.91 -1.66
CA GLU A 102 4.16 7.93 -0.62
C GLU A 102 4.53 9.29 -1.23
N LEU A 103 5.36 9.29 -2.29
CA LEU A 103 5.85 10.49 -2.94
C LEU A 103 5.04 10.89 -4.18
N GLY A 104 4.32 9.94 -4.78
CA GLY A 104 3.61 10.10 -6.05
C GLY A 104 2.66 11.30 -6.06
N PRO A 105 1.78 11.48 -5.05
CA PRO A 105 0.91 12.64 -4.99
C PRO A 105 1.68 13.95 -5.09
N ARG A 106 2.81 14.08 -4.39
CA ARG A 106 3.63 15.31 -4.45
C ARG A 106 4.15 15.63 -5.86
N ALA A 107 4.37 14.61 -6.69
CA ALA A 107 4.78 14.80 -8.08
C ALA A 107 3.61 15.18 -9.02
N PHE A 108 2.36 14.91 -8.63
CA PHE A 108 1.17 15.26 -9.42
C PHE A 108 0.60 16.66 -9.08
N PHE A 109 0.95 17.22 -7.92
CA PHE A 109 0.44 18.51 -7.45
C PHE A 109 1.55 19.57 -7.43
N ASN A 110 1.27 20.74 -8.01
CA ASN A 110 2.22 21.85 -8.07
C ASN A 110 2.61 22.35 -6.67
N GLU A 111 3.84 22.87 -6.54
CA GLU A 111 4.45 23.42 -5.30
C GLU A 111 3.56 24.46 -4.56
N SER A 112 2.55 25.02 -5.23
CA SER A 112 1.60 25.98 -4.67
C SER A 112 0.54 25.35 -3.75
N GLU A 113 0.28 24.04 -3.85
CA GLU A 113 -0.64 23.33 -2.95
C GLU A 113 0.16 22.81 -1.75
N MET A 114 0.05 23.51 -0.60
CA MET A 114 0.88 23.27 0.60
C MET A 114 0.72 21.88 1.24
N VAL A 115 -0.25 21.07 0.79
CA VAL A 115 -0.49 19.72 1.29
C VAL A 115 -0.76 18.82 0.08
N ALA A 116 0.17 17.91 -0.21
CA ALA A 116 -0.07 16.90 -1.23
C ALA A 116 -1.26 16.03 -0.80
N PRO A 117 -2.24 15.80 -1.68
CA PRO A 117 -3.43 15.05 -1.32
C PRO A 117 -3.06 13.60 -1.03
N ASP A 118 -3.68 13.07 0.01
CA ASP A 118 -3.54 11.67 0.38
C ASP A 118 -3.96 10.74 -0.78
N THR A 119 -3.43 9.52 -0.79
CA THR A 119 -3.68 8.56 -1.87
C THR A 119 -4.89 7.68 -1.59
N VAL A 120 -5.63 7.31 -2.64
CA VAL A 120 -6.66 6.25 -2.58
C VAL A 120 -6.06 4.95 -3.10
N VAL A 121 -6.30 3.87 -2.37
CA VAL A 121 -5.82 2.52 -2.73
C VAL A 121 -6.98 1.57 -2.97
N ILE A 122 -6.88 0.78 -4.02
CA ILE A 122 -7.79 -0.33 -4.33
C ILE A 122 -6.97 -1.62 -4.39
N MET A 123 -7.32 -2.59 -3.56
CA MET A 123 -6.68 -3.89 -3.49
C MET A 123 -7.64 -4.95 -4.03
N ASP A 124 -7.35 -5.49 -5.20
CA ASP A 124 -8.07 -6.61 -5.79
C ASP A 124 -7.49 -7.95 -5.35
N TRP A 125 -8.31 -8.74 -4.67
CA TRP A 125 -7.98 -10.06 -4.12
C TRP A 125 -8.43 -11.21 -5.00
N GLU A 126 -8.90 -10.93 -6.23
CA GLU A 126 -9.25 -11.98 -7.19
C GLU A 126 -8.06 -12.92 -7.44
N GLY A 127 -8.29 -14.22 -7.26
CA GLY A 127 -7.25 -15.25 -7.40
C GLY A 127 -6.44 -15.53 -6.13
N PHE A 128 -6.58 -14.71 -5.07
CA PHE A 128 -5.93 -14.98 -3.79
C PHE A 128 -6.48 -16.28 -3.19
N GLY A 129 -5.63 -17.18 -2.71
CA GLY A 129 -6.14 -18.47 -2.25
C GLY A 129 -5.15 -19.33 -1.50
N LEU A 130 -5.59 -20.56 -1.20
CA LEU A 130 -4.88 -21.50 -0.34
C LEU A 130 -3.43 -21.72 -0.77
N ARG A 131 -3.14 -21.71 -2.08
CA ARG A 131 -1.78 -21.91 -2.62
C ARG A 131 -0.75 -20.91 -2.08
N GLN A 132 -1.16 -19.67 -1.80
CA GLN A 132 -0.31 -18.63 -1.20
C GLN A 132 -0.22 -18.80 0.32
N LEU A 133 -1.30 -19.24 0.98
CA LEU A 133 -1.40 -19.34 2.44
C LEU A 133 -0.73 -20.59 3.04
N VAL A 134 -0.65 -21.71 2.31
CA VAL A 134 -0.04 -22.94 2.84
C VAL A 134 1.48 -22.85 2.95
N HIS A 135 2.11 -21.93 2.22
CA HIS A 135 3.56 -21.77 2.22
C HIS A 135 3.98 -20.72 3.25
N LYS A 136 4.40 -21.17 4.45
CA LYS A 136 4.75 -20.30 5.58
C LYS A 136 5.76 -19.19 5.24
N PRO A 137 6.83 -19.43 4.44
CA PRO A 137 7.73 -18.35 4.01
C PRO A 137 7.02 -17.29 3.17
N THR A 138 6.07 -17.67 2.31
CA THR A 138 5.27 -16.73 1.51
C THR A 138 4.36 -15.90 2.41
N VAL A 139 3.68 -16.51 3.36
CA VAL A 139 2.86 -15.79 4.35
C VAL A 139 3.70 -14.75 5.09
N LYS A 140 4.89 -15.13 5.56
CA LYS A 140 5.82 -14.19 6.22
C LYS A 140 6.23 -13.03 5.31
N GLU A 141 6.53 -13.31 4.05
CA GLU A 141 6.90 -12.27 3.09
C GLU A 141 5.74 -11.32 2.83
N ILE A 142 4.52 -11.83 2.62
CA ILE A 142 3.32 -11.00 2.43
C ILE A 142 3.12 -10.12 3.67
N LEU A 143 3.17 -10.69 4.89
CA LEU A 143 3.06 -9.91 6.12
C LEU A 143 4.17 -8.85 6.25
N HIS A 144 5.40 -9.15 5.82
CA HIS A 144 6.49 -8.18 5.78
C HIS A 144 6.21 -7.01 4.82
N GLN A 145 5.61 -7.28 3.66
CA GLN A 145 5.20 -6.24 2.73
C GLN A 145 4.07 -5.38 3.31
N PHE A 146 3.08 -5.98 3.98
CA PHE A 146 2.04 -5.25 4.71
C PHE A 146 2.61 -4.38 5.83
N ALA A 147 3.60 -4.87 6.58
CA ALA A 147 4.28 -4.08 7.60
C ALA A 147 4.96 -2.84 7.01
N THR A 148 5.49 -2.95 5.79
CA THR A 148 6.12 -1.83 5.07
C THR A 148 5.06 -0.85 4.58
N PHE A 149 3.95 -1.35 4.05
CA PHE A 149 2.79 -0.52 3.68
C PHE A 149 2.23 0.27 4.87
N GLN A 150 2.20 -0.31 6.06
CA GLN A 150 1.71 0.36 7.26
C GLN A 150 2.56 1.58 7.66
N LYS A 151 3.87 1.57 7.38
CA LYS A 151 4.74 2.71 7.72
C LYS A 151 4.39 3.98 6.94
N ILE A 152 3.75 3.82 5.79
CA ILE A 152 3.27 4.91 4.95
C ILE A 152 1.74 5.06 5.03
N GLN A 153 1.11 4.52 6.08
CA GLN A 153 -0.35 4.51 6.18
C GLN A 153 -0.94 5.93 6.20
N ASP A 154 -0.19 6.88 6.78
CA ASP A 154 -0.59 8.28 6.91
C ASP A 154 -0.59 9.01 5.56
N SER A 155 -0.04 8.39 4.51
CA SER A 155 -0.08 8.89 3.12
C SER A 155 -1.35 8.45 2.38
N PHE A 156 -2.28 7.72 3.02
CA PHE A 156 -3.52 7.26 2.42
C PHE A 156 -4.75 7.94 3.02
N ALA A 157 -5.69 8.32 2.15
CA ALA A 157 -7.00 8.78 2.57
C ALA A 157 -7.86 7.60 3.02
N TYR A 158 -7.91 6.56 2.19
CA TYR A 158 -8.67 5.33 2.42
C TYR A 158 -8.28 4.23 1.42
N GLY A 159 -8.62 3.00 1.79
CA GLY A 159 -8.39 1.79 1.01
C GLY A 159 -9.69 1.01 0.76
N PHE A 160 -9.82 0.44 -0.44
CA PHE A 160 -10.89 -0.48 -0.79
C PHE A 160 -10.35 -1.88 -1.05
N TYR A 161 -11.10 -2.89 -0.64
CA TYR A 161 -10.81 -4.29 -0.95
C TYR A 161 -11.84 -4.80 -1.95
N LEU A 162 -11.40 -5.26 -3.12
CA LEU A 162 -12.24 -5.88 -4.15
C LEU A 162 -12.06 -7.40 -4.16
N ASN A 163 -13.12 -8.11 -4.57
CA ASN A 163 -13.11 -9.57 -4.80
C ASN A 163 -12.55 -10.39 -3.61
N VAL A 164 -12.83 -9.95 -2.39
CA VAL A 164 -12.35 -10.60 -1.17
C VAL A 164 -13.09 -11.93 -0.97
N ASN A 165 -12.37 -13.03 -1.16
CA ASN A 165 -12.87 -14.37 -0.86
C ASN A 165 -12.54 -14.79 0.58
N THR A 166 -13.07 -15.94 1.01
CA THR A 166 -12.87 -16.48 2.37
C THR A 166 -11.40 -16.55 2.78
N PHE A 167 -10.48 -16.95 1.90
CA PHE A 167 -9.05 -17.01 2.24
C PHE A 167 -8.45 -15.63 2.43
N ALA A 168 -8.80 -14.67 1.57
CA ALA A 168 -8.39 -13.27 1.72
C ALA A 168 -8.93 -12.68 3.04
N THR A 169 -10.19 -12.94 3.40
CA THR A 169 -10.78 -12.49 4.68
C THR A 169 -9.98 -12.99 5.88
N HIS A 170 -9.65 -14.28 5.92
CA HIS A 170 -8.84 -14.85 7.02
C HIS A 170 -7.45 -14.22 7.06
N PHE A 171 -6.83 -13.99 5.89
CA PHE A 171 -5.51 -13.39 5.82
C PHE A 171 -5.51 -11.92 6.27
N ILE A 172 -6.50 -11.13 5.85
CA ILE A 172 -6.66 -9.74 6.29
C ILE A 172 -6.90 -9.70 7.80
N SER A 173 -7.75 -10.59 8.33
CA SER A 173 -7.97 -10.71 9.78
C SER A 173 -6.69 -11.07 10.52
N LEU A 174 -5.87 -11.97 9.99
CA LEU A 174 -4.58 -12.33 10.56
C LEU A 174 -3.65 -11.11 10.61
N GLY A 175 -3.56 -10.37 9.50
CA GLY A 175 -2.83 -9.10 9.46
C GLY A 175 -3.31 -8.17 10.57
N ASN A 176 -4.61 -7.86 10.62
CA ASN A 176 -5.18 -6.95 11.62
C ASN A 176 -4.89 -7.39 13.06
N GLN A 177 -4.83 -8.68 13.37
CA GLN A 177 -4.45 -9.18 14.69
C GLN A 177 -2.97 -8.95 15.00
N PHE A 178 -2.08 -9.18 14.04
CA PHE A 178 -0.66 -8.86 14.21
C PHE A 178 -0.43 -7.35 14.41
N TRP A 179 -1.23 -6.51 13.77
CA TRP A 179 -1.04 -5.05 13.79
C TRP A 179 -1.79 -4.35 14.92
N GLY A 180 -2.97 -4.84 15.31
CA GLY A 180 -3.76 -4.31 16.43
C GLY A 180 -3.08 -4.47 17.79
N VAL A 181 -2.15 -5.42 17.92
CA VAL A 181 -1.40 -5.70 19.17
C VAL A 181 -0.22 -4.74 19.38
N HIS A 182 0.32 -4.12 18.31
CA HIS A 182 1.49 -3.22 18.41
C HIS A 182 1.14 -1.73 18.56
N SER A 183 -0.14 -1.36 18.65
CA SER A 183 -0.57 0.04 18.81
C SER A 183 -0.93 0.44 20.25
N ASN A 184 -0.72 -0.44 21.22
CA ASN A 184 -0.92 -0.20 22.65
C ASN A 184 0.39 -0.40 23.45
N GLY A 185 1.48 0.26 23.02
CA GLY A 185 2.76 0.29 23.72
C GLY A 185 3.33 1.69 23.73
#